data_AF-A0A521MT59-F1
#
_entry.id   AF-A0A521MT59-F1
#
_cell.length_a   1.000
_cell.length_b   1.000
_cell.length_c   1.000
_cell.angle_alpha   90.00
_cell.angle_beta   90.00
_cell.angle_gamma   90.00
#
_symmetry.space_group_name_H-M   'P 1'
#
loop_
_entity.id
_entity.type
_entity.pdbx_description
1 polymer ?
#
loop_
_entity_poly.entity_id
_entity_poly.type
_entity_poly.pdbx_seq_one_letter_code
_entity_poly.pdbx_strand_id
1 'polypeptide(L)'
;MKRTVFVILFFCCPLATVLAQAGKKKSLGMIEYIVNAAVKIQTVDSVVMREGKEVPYGGYATGLFFLLESKKGKVPTIITTKTAIAAAQSVTFFFLDADTAGLPVYGNLRPVTIARNELAILFHPEAEVDLAMILINPILDYLQKQKIKISYHNLDESLIPNDSVMNTLNVIDDLLMIGHPAGVRPELNGVPFVKKGVSATPMFLDYQNKKEFIADIPVYDGSGGAPVVLYLPLNHSNRFDQRTPTQNVLLVGINYAALSGGYRQKTIPRLAHLLSGQEQEPAEKMFDAAIIIKSQKILDFKKLLESLKK
;
A
#
# COMPACT_ATOMS: atom_id res chain seq x y z
N MET A 1 34.83 -27.50 -73.24
CA MET A 1 34.99 -28.96 -73.30
C MET A 1 35.43 -29.45 -71.93
N LYS A 2 34.55 -30.18 -71.22
CA LYS A 2 34.72 -30.94 -69.95
C LYS A 2 35.63 -30.38 -68.84
N ARG A 3 35.03 -30.14 -67.66
CA ARG A 3 35.44 -30.69 -66.34
C ARG A 3 34.38 -30.30 -65.30
N THR A 4 33.51 -31.23 -64.93
CA THR A 4 33.61 -32.11 -63.75
C THR A 4 33.31 -31.36 -62.46
N VAL A 5 32.10 -31.65 -61.97
CA VAL A 5 31.51 -31.27 -60.70
C VAL A 5 32.35 -31.82 -59.54
N PHE A 6 32.62 -30.98 -58.53
CA PHE A 6 32.94 -31.44 -57.18
C PHE A 6 31.95 -30.76 -56.22
N VAL A 7 31.09 -31.60 -55.65
CA VAL A 7 30.16 -31.25 -54.57
C VAL A 7 30.99 -31.12 -53.29
N ILE A 8 30.97 -29.95 -52.66
CA ILE A 8 31.39 -29.78 -51.27
C ILE A 8 30.15 -29.36 -50.49
N LEU A 9 29.60 -30.32 -49.73
CA LEU A 9 28.65 -30.05 -48.66
C LEU A 9 29.36 -29.19 -47.61
N PHE A 10 29.00 -27.92 -47.52
CA PHE A 10 29.18 -27.16 -46.28
C PHE A 10 27.89 -27.27 -45.48
N PHE A 11 27.97 -28.03 -44.39
CA PHE A 11 27.01 -27.98 -43.29
C PHE A 11 26.96 -26.53 -42.77
N CYS A 12 25.94 -25.78 -43.20
CA CYS A 12 25.63 -24.50 -42.60
C CYS A 12 25.04 -24.79 -41.21
N CYS A 13 25.89 -24.78 -40.19
CA CYS A 13 25.50 -24.80 -38.79
C CYS A 13 24.47 -23.67 -38.57
N PRO A 14 23.26 -23.92 -38.03
CA PRO A 14 22.30 -22.88 -37.78
C PRO A 14 22.73 -22.13 -36.51
N LEU A 15 23.72 -21.25 -36.64
CA LEU A 15 24.14 -20.33 -35.57
C LEU A 15 23.18 -19.10 -35.49
N ALA A 16 21.91 -19.28 -35.84
CA ALA A 16 20.93 -18.20 -35.99
C ALA A 16 19.62 -18.42 -35.21
N THR A 17 19.58 -19.38 -34.26
CA THR A 17 18.40 -19.64 -33.44
C THR A 17 18.67 -19.70 -31.93
N VAL A 18 19.79 -19.17 -31.45
CA VAL A 18 20.12 -19.19 -30.00
C VAL A 18 20.04 -17.80 -29.32
N LEU A 19 19.68 -16.72 -30.02
CA LEU A 19 19.68 -15.37 -29.43
C LEU A 19 18.36 -14.58 -29.50
N ALA A 20 17.22 -15.25 -29.69
CA ALA A 20 15.90 -14.58 -29.72
C ALA A 20 14.93 -15.01 -28.61
N GLN A 21 15.42 -15.65 -27.54
CA GLN A 21 14.69 -15.80 -26.28
C GLN A 21 15.47 -15.17 -25.13
N ALA A 22 15.74 -13.86 -25.25
CA ALA A 22 15.83 -13.05 -24.05
C ALA A 22 14.42 -13.05 -23.43
N GLY A 23 14.14 -14.02 -22.56
CA GLY A 23 12.84 -14.17 -21.91
C GLY A 23 12.39 -12.83 -21.33
N LYS A 24 11.16 -12.40 -21.64
CA LYS A 24 10.56 -11.21 -21.02
C LYS A 24 10.82 -11.28 -19.51
N LYS A 25 11.52 -10.28 -18.98
CA LYS A 25 11.75 -10.16 -17.53
C LYS A 25 10.38 -10.23 -16.85
N LYS A 26 10.17 -11.24 -16.00
CA LYS A 26 8.92 -11.46 -15.28
C LYS A 26 8.60 -10.19 -14.48
N SER A 27 7.40 -9.66 -14.64
CA SER A 27 6.90 -8.47 -13.93
C SER A 27 5.51 -8.73 -13.37
N LEU A 28 5.15 -8.06 -12.28
CA LEU A 28 3.79 -8.11 -11.76
C LEU A 28 2.81 -7.45 -12.75
N GLY A 29 1.59 -7.99 -12.83
CA GLY A 29 0.49 -7.29 -13.45
C GLY A 29 0.09 -6.06 -12.62
N MET A 30 -0.69 -5.14 -13.19
CA MET A 30 -1.04 -3.88 -12.52
C MET A 30 -1.73 -4.10 -11.16
N ILE A 31 -2.77 -4.95 -11.10
CA ILE A 31 -3.47 -5.22 -9.84
C ILE A 31 -2.54 -5.87 -8.81
N GLU A 32 -1.76 -6.86 -9.23
CA GLU A 32 -0.81 -7.55 -8.38
C GLU A 32 0.25 -6.59 -7.82
N TYR A 33 0.73 -5.66 -8.65
CA TYR A 33 1.66 -4.61 -8.24
C TYR A 33 1.06 -3.71 -7.16
N ILE A 34 -0.19 -3.25 -7.36
CA ILE A 34 -0.88 -2.38 -6.41
C ILE A 34 -1.17 -3.10 -5.09
N VAL A 35 -1.55 -4.39 -5.16
CA VAL A 35 -1.73 -5.21 -3.95
C VAL A 35 -0.44 -5.24 -3.16
N ASN A 36 0.70 -5.54 -3.79
CA ASN A 36 2.00 -5.58 -3.13
C ASN A 36 2.60 -4.20 -2.75
N ALA A 37 1.87 -3.10 -2.98
CA ALA A 37 2.22 -1.79 -2.46
C ALA A 37 1.76 -1.59 -1.00
N ALA A 38 0.87 -2.44 -0.49
CA ALA A 38 0.46 -2.40 0.90
C ALA A 38 1.46 -3.15 1.80
N VAL A 39 1.68 -2.64 3.01
CA VAL A 39 2.56 -3.22 4.02
C VAL A 39 1.85 -3.33 5.37
N LYS A 40 2.04 -4.46 6.06
CA LYS A 40 1.52 -4.64 7.42
C LYS A 40 2.40 -3.88 8.41
N ILE A 41 1.75 -3.18 9.32
CA ILE A 41 2.37 -2.47 10.43
C ILE A 41 1.84 -3.07 11.73
N GLN A 42 2.73 -3.42 12.65
CA GLN A 42 2.40 -3.68 14.04
C GLN A 42 3.06 -2.62 14.91
N THR A 43 2.37 -2.19 15.95
CA THR A 43 2.86 -1.20 16.91
C THR A 43 2.80 -1.78 18.29
N VAL A 44 3.83 -1.50 19.10
CA VAL A 44 3.82 -1.75 20.54
C VAL A 44 3.65 -0.41 21.22
N ASP A 45 2.55 -0.19 21.92
CA ASP A 45 2.23 1.08 22.60
C ASP A 45 2.73 1.07 24.06
N SER A 46 2.73 -0.10 24.68
CA SER A 46 3.24 -0.31 26.04
C SER A 46 3.61 -1.78 26.27
N VAL A 47 4.22 -2.05 27.43
CA VAL A 47 4.46 -3.41 27.93
C VAL A 47 3.67 -3.56 29.22
N VAL A 48 2.91 -4.65 29.34
CA VAL A 48 2.08 -4.93 30.52
C VAL A 48 2.50 -6.23 31.16
N MET A 49 2.40 -6.31 32.49
CA MET A 49 2.67 -7.54 33.23
C MET A 49 1.43 -8.43 33.25
N ARG A 50 1.56 -9.67 32.75
CA ARG A 50 0.53 -10.72 32.85
C ARG A 50 1.16 -12.00 33.34
N GLU A 51 0.61 -12.58 34.41
CA GLU A 51 1.08 -13.85 34.98
C GLU A 51 2.60 -13.85 35.26
N GLY A 52 3.13 -12.71 35.70
CA GLY A 52 4.57 -12.53 35.97
C GLY A 52 5.46 -12.37 34.73
N LYS A 53 4.90 -12.27 33.53
CA LYS A 53 5.63 -12.05 32.27
C LYS A 53 5.32 -10.68 31.67
N GLU A 54 6.33 -10.06 31.09
CA GLU A 54 6.17 -8.87 30.25
C GLU A 54 5.55 -9.28 28.91
N VAL A 55 4.41 -8.69 28.58
CA VAL A 55 3.70 -8.92 27.32
C VAL A 55 3.50 -7.58 26.62
N PRO A 56 3.93 -7.44 25.35
CA PRO A 56 3.71 -6.21 24.59
C PRO A 56 2.21 -6.00 24.35
N TYR A 57 1.76 -4.75 24.48
CA TYR A 57 0.40 -4.32 24.21
C TYR A 57 0.42 -3.28 23.09
N GLY A 58 -0.41 -3.46 22.08
CA GLY A 58 -0.44 -2.58 20.93
C GLY A 58 -1.38 -3.05 19.85
N GLY A 59 -1.24 -2.52 18.64
CA GLY A 59 -2.21 -2.75 17.57
C GLY A 59 -1.59 -2.93 16.19
N TYR A 60 -2.44 -3.26 15.23
CA TYR A 60 -2.07 -3.37 13.83
C TYR A 60 -2.58 -2.17 13.03
N ALA A 61 -1.93 -1.93 11.90
CA ALA A 61 -2.32 -0.97 10.89
C ALA A 61 -1.79 -1.42 9.52
N THR A 62 -2.21 -0.70 8.49
CA THR A 62 -1.70 -0.84 7.13
C THR A 62 -0.89 0.40 6.77
N GLY A 63 0.15 0.20 5.96
CA GLY A 63 0.87 1.25 5.27
C GLY A 63 0.79 1.07 3.76
N LEU A 64 1.02 2.16 3.03
CA LEU A 64 1.20 2.18 1.59
C LEU A 64 2.63 2.60 1.26
N PHE A 65 3.34 1.76 0.51
CA PHE A 65 4.57 2.15 -0.15
C PHE A 65 4.29 3.18 -1.23
N PHE A 66 4.80 4.39 -1.00
CA PHE A 66 4.55 5.54 -1.85
C PHE A 66 5.85 6.27 -2.18
N LEU A 67 6.01 6.63 -3.44
CA LEU A 67 7.15 7.37 -3.94
C LEU A 67 6.75 8.83 -4.19
N LEU A 68 7.13 9.70 -3.26
CA LEU A 68 6.80 11.12 -3.31
C LEU A 68 7.89 11.89 -4.05
N GLU A 69 7.52 12.81 -4.93
CA GLU A 69 8.46 13.65 -5.65
C GLU A 69 8.86 14.86 -4.81
N SER A 70 10.16 15.12 -4.75
CA SER A 70 10.74 16.31 -4.14
C SER A 70 11.67 17.01 -5.13
N LYS A 71 12.05 18.26 -4.84
CA LYS A 71 13.07 18.99 -5.61
C LYS A 71 14.41 18.26 -5.69
N LYS A 72 14.69 17.34 -4.78
CA LYS A 72 15.94 16.56 -4.69
C LYS A 72 15.85 15.17 -5.32
N GLY A 73 14.70 14.82 -5.92
CA GLY A 73 14.42 13.51 -6.47
C GLY A 73 13.26 12.81 -5.77
N LYS A 74 13.10 11.52 -6.07
CA LYS A 74 12.01 10.69 -5.56
C LYS A 74 12.36 10.12 -4.19
N VAL A 75 11.44 10.27 -3.23
CA VAL A 75 11.62 9.87 -1.84
C VAL A 75 10.73 8.67 -1.54
N PRO A 76 11.30 7.47 -1.26
CA PRO A 76 10.52 6.30 -0.87
C PRO A 76 9.97 6.47 0.54
N THR A 77 8.67 6.25 0.70
CA THR A 77 7.95 6.45 1.95
C THR A 77 6.95 5.34 2.23
N ILE A 78 6.51 5.26 3.48
CA ILE A 78 5.28 4.58 3.87
C ILE A 78 4.27 5.64 4.30
N ILE A 79 3.11 5.67 3.64
CA ILE A 79 1.94 6.44 4.07
C ILE A 79 1.08 5.56 4.98
N THR A 80 0.69 6.07 6.15
CA THR A 80 -0.22 5.40 7.08
C THR A 80 -1.02 6.45 7.86
N THR A 81 -1.75 6.06 8.90
CA THR A 81 -2.45 7.00 9.77
C THR A 81 -1.56 7.53 10.88
N LYS A 82 -1.79 8.77 11.31
CA LYS A 82 -1.11 9.32 12.48
C LYS A 82 -1.52 8.54 13.73
N THR A 83 -2.80 8.18 13.87
CA THR A 83 -3.32 7.39 15.00
C THR A 83 -2.66 6.01 15.12
N ALA A 84 -2.20 5.42 14.01
CA ALA A 84 -1.51 4.13 14.06
C ALA A 84 -0.17 4.20 14.80
N ILE A 85 0.60 5.28 14.62
CA ILE A 85 2.01 5.35 15.03
C ILE A 85 2.30 6.38 16.12
N ALA A 86 1.39 7.33 16.36
CA ALA A 86 1.67 8.47 17.24
C ALA A 86 2.05 8.06 18.67
N ALA A 87 1.37 7.05 19.22
CA ALA A 87 1.55 6.56 20.58
C ALA A 87 2.51 5.36 20.72
N ALA A 88 3.05 4.85 19.61
CA ALA A 88 3.87 3.65 19.63
C ALA A 88 5.22 3.88 20.36
N GLN A 89 5.73 2.87 21.04
CA GLN A 89 7.11 2.81 21.52
C GLN A 89 8.02 2.20 20.45
N SER A 90 7.52 1.20 19.72
CA SER A 90 8.20 0.59 18.58
C SER A 90 7.21 0.21 17.48
N VAL A 91 7.73 0.11 16.26
CA VAL A 91 6.96 -0.23 15.06
C VAL A 91 7.65 -1.37 14.33
N THR A 92 6.89 -2.40 13.99
CA THR A 92 7.33 -3.52 13.17
C THR A 92 6.68 -3.45 11.80
N PHE A 93 7.49 -3.42 10.75
CA PHE A 93 7.06 -3.56 9.36
C PHE A 93 7.26 -5.00 8.91
N PHE A 94 6.28 -5.59 8.24
CA PHE A 94 6.40 -6.95 7.70
C PHE A 94 6.60 -6.87 6.19
N PHE A 95 7.84 -7.05 5.75
CA PHE A 95 8.20 -7.07 4.34
C PHE A 95 8.15 -8.50 3.80
N LEU A 96 7.76 -8.69 2.55
CA LEU A 96 8.01 -9.95 1.86
C LEU A 96 9.48 -10.00 1.40
N ASP A 97 10.11 -11.16 1.45
CA ASP A 97 11.39 -11.36 0.77
C ASP A 97 11.21 -11.20 -0.76
N ALA A 98 12.26 -10.75 -1.44
CA ALA A 98 12.27 -10.62 -2.90
C ALA A 98 13.14 -11.68 -3.57
N ASP A 99 12.67 -12.18 -4.72
CA ASP A 99 13.46 -13.00 -5.62
C ASP A 99 14.55 -12.18 -6.36
N THR A 100 15.29 -12.82 -7.25
CA THR A 100 16.33 -12.16 -8.04
C THR A 100 15.80 -11.10 -9.02
N ALA A 101 14.51 -11.16 -9.37
CA ALA A 101 13.83 -10.19 -10.21
C ALA A 101 13.17 -9.04 -9.42
N GLY A 102 13.19 -9.10 -8.07
CA GLY A 102 12.55 -8.13 -7.20
C GLY A 102 11.05 -8.40 -6.96
N LEU A 103 10.58 -9.61 -7.26
CA LEU A 103 9.18 -10.01 -7.07
C LEU A 103 8.97 -10.60 -5.68
N PRO A 104 7.76 -10.46 -5.10
CA PRO A 104 7.43 -11.01 -3.79
C PRO A 104 7.56 -12.54 -3.76
N VAL A 105 8.27 -13.03 -2.75
CA VAL A 105 8.28 -14.44 -2.37
C VAL A 105 7.23 -14.64 -1.27
N TYR A 106 6.01 -14.95 -1.69
CA TYR A 106 4.90 -15.22 -0.77
C TYR A 106 5.24 -16.35 0.20
N GLY A 107 4.81 -16.21 1.46
CA GLY A 107 5.16 -17.15 2.51
C GLY A 107 6.46 -16.80 3.26
N ASN A 108 7.24 -15.85 2.76
CA ASN A 108 8.49 -15.44 3.41
C ASN A 108 8.36 -14.00 3.90
N LEU A 109 7.71 -13.84 5.05
CA LEU A 109 7.63 -12.56 5.76
C LEU A 109 8.89 -12.30 6.60
N ARG A 110 9.35 -11.07 6.53
CA ARG A 110 10.47 -10.55 7.30
C ARG A 110 10.02 -9.36 8.16
N PRO A 111 9.83 -9.58 9.47
CA PRO A 111 9.56 -8.50 10.40
C PRO A 111 10.81 -7.65 10.63
N VAL A 112 10.66 -6.33 10.56
CA VAL A 112 11.70 -5.35 10.88
C VAL A 112 11.14 -4.41 11.93
N THR A 113 11.64 -4.55 13.17
CA THR A 113 11.23 -3.74 14.31
C THR A 113 12.19 -2.58 14.53
N ILE A 114 11.65 -1.37 14.69
CA ILE A 114 12.41 -0.15 14.89
C ILE A 114 11.79 0.63 16.05
N ALA A 115 12.62 1.20 16.93
CA ALA A 115 12.15 2.08 17.97
C ALA A 115 11.52 3.34 17.35
N ARG A 116 10.38 3.82 17.86
CA ARG A 116 9.65 4.91 17.21
C ARG A 116 10.49 6.19 17.10
N ASN A 117 11.35 6.47 18.07
CA ASN A 117 12.24 7.63 18.08
C ASN A 117 13.37 7.55 17.04
N GLU A 118 13.64 6.38 16.47
CA GLU A 118 14.60 6.17 15.38
C GLU A 118 13.93 6.30 14.00
N LEU A 119 12.60 6.34 13.94
CA LEU A 119 11.87 6.54 12.70
C LEU A 119 11.80 8.03 12.33
N ALA A 120 12.13 8.33 11.08
CA ALA A 120 11.88 9.64 10.48
C ALA A 120 10.40 9.75 10.09
N ILE A 121 9.58 10.22 11.04
CA ILE A 121 8.13 10.37 10.88
C ILE A 121 7.77 11.83 10.64
N LEU A 122 6.99 12.09 9.59
CA LEU A 122 6.34 13.36 9.33
C LEU A 122 4.84 13.19 9.53
N PHE A 123 4.25 13.96 10.44
CA PHE A 123 2.79 14.05 10.57
C PHE A 123 2.24 15.07 9.58
N HIS A 124 1.03 14.86 9.09
CA HIS A 124 0.39 15.79 8.16
C HIS A 124 0.33 17.22 8.74
N PRO A 125 0.58 18.28 7.95
CA PRO A 125 0.64 19.65 8.46
C PRO A 125 -0.71 20.17 8.99
N GLU A 126 -1.83 19.71 8.41
CA GLU A 126 -3.17 19.97 8.95
C GLU A 126 -3.50 18.98 10.08
N ALA A 127 -3.75 19.49 11.28
CA ALA A 127 -3.94 18.69 12.49
C ALA A 127 -5.13 17.71 12.43
N GLU A 128 -6.16 18.05 11.66
CA GLU A 128 -7.40 17.27 11.47
C GLU A 128 -7.25 16.10 10.50
N VAL A 129 -6.18 16.06 9.71
CA VAL A 129 -5.92 15.00 8.72
C VAL A 129 -5.11 13.90 9.39
N ASP A 130 -5.71 12.72 9.53
CA ASP A 130 -5.09 11.57 10.20
C ASP A 130 -4.13 10.81 9.27
N LEU A 131 -3.14 11.50 8.71
CA LEU A 131 -2.08 10.91 7.90
C LEU A 131 -0.70 11.12 8.53
N ALA A 132 0.16 10.13 8.33
CA ALA A 132 1.58 10.21 8.61
C ALA A 132 2.38 9.58 7.48
N MET A 133 3.58 10.12 7.28
CA MET A 133 4.55 9.67 6.30
C MET A 133 5.84 9.27 6.99
N ILE A 134 6.30 8.04 6.74
CA ILE A 134 7.54 7.51 7.29
C ILE A 134 8.57 7.45 6.17
N LEU A 135 9.71 8.10 6.34
CA LEU A 135 10.82 8.01 5.39
C LEU A 135 11.54 6.69 5.59
N ILE A 136 11.62 5.87 4.55
CA ILE A 136 12.14 4.50 4.67
C ILE A 136 13.54 4.31 4.11
N ASN A 137 14.18 5.34 3.55
CA ASN A 137 15.58 5.25 3.10
C ASN A 137 16.51 4.62 4.15
N PRO A 138 16.48 5.02 5.44
CA PRO A 138 17.33 4.39 6.45
C PRO A 138 17.08 2.88 6.61
N ILE A 139 15.82 2.45 6.49
CA ILE A 139 15.41 1.04 6.57
C ILE A 139 15.95 0.29 5.35
N LEU A 140 15.77 0.83 4.15
CA LEU A 140 16.24 0.24 2.90
C LEU A 140 17.78 0.11 2.90
N ASP A 141 18.49 1.15 3.32
CA ASP A 141 19.96 1.16 3.42
C ASP A 141 20.46 0.11 4.42
N TYR A 142 19.78 -0.02 5.57
CA TYR A 142 20.09 -1.06 6.55
C TYR A 142 19.93 -2.46 5.96
N LEU A 143 18.78 -2.74 5.34
CA LEU A 143 18.51 -4.06 4.73
C LEU A 143 19.51 -4.37 3.61
N GLN A 144 19.86 -3.38 2.78
CA GLN A 144 20.85 -3.52 1.73
C GLN A 144 22.25 -3.85 2.29
N LYS A 145 22.69 -3.18 3.36
CA LYS A 145 23.98 -3.47 4.03
C LYS A 145 24.03 -4.90 4.58
N GLN A 146 22.90 -5.42 5.05
CA GLN A 146 22.76 -6.81 5.48
C GLN A 146 22.59 -7.81 4.33
N LYS A 147 22.63 -7.34 3.07
CA LYS A 147 22.37 -8.14 1.86
C LYS A 147 20.98 -8.81 1.87
N ILE A 148 20.03 -8.22 2.57
CA ILE A 148 18.65 -8.66 2.63
C ILE A 148 17.89 -8.01 1.47
N LYS A 149 17.19 -8.83 0.68
CA LYS A 149 16.35 -8.37 -0.41
C LYS A 149 14.88 -8.48 -0.01
N ILE A 150 14.19 -7.35 -0.02
CA ILE A 150 12.75 -7.28 0.22
C ILE A 150 12.01 -6.91 -1.06
N SER A 151 10.77 -7.37 -1.16
CA SER A 151 9.82 -6.91 -2.15
C SER A 151 9.20 -5.60 -1.69
N TYR A 152 9.27 -4.59 -2.54
CA TYR A 152 8.85 -3.23 -2.25
C TYR A 152 8.40 -2.56 -3.56
N HIS A 153 7.08 -2.37 -3.70
CA HIS A 153 6.45 -1.82 -4.89
C HIS A 153 5.78 -0.50 -4.55
N ASN A 154 6.15 0.57 -5.24
CA ASN A 154 5.68 1.91 -4.91
C ASN A 154 4.56 2.35 -5.83
N LEU A 155 3.49 2.86 -5.24
CA LEU A 155 2.63 3.79 -5.96
C LEU A 155 3.30 5.17 -5.98
N ASP A 156 2.93 6.01 -6.95
CA ASP A 156 3.48 7.35 -7.06
C ASP A 156 2.39 8.39 -7.37
N GLU A 157 2.82 9.65 -7.44
CA GLU A 157 1.93 10.80 -7.67
C GLU A 157 1.13 10.70 -8.98
N SER A 158 1.56 9.90 -9.97
CA SER A 158 0.84 9.75 -11.24
C SER A 158 -0.51 9.06 -11.09
N LEU A 159 -0.70 8.29 -10.00
CA LEU A 159 -1.96 7.63 -9.69
C LEU A 159 -2.91 8.51 -8.86
N ILE A 160 -2.46 9.67 -8.38
CA ILE A 160 -3.30 10.59 -7.60
C ILE A 160 -4.12 11.44 -8.58
N PRO A 161 -5.46 11.35 -8.57
CA PRO A 161 -6.29 12.19 -9.42
C PRO A 161 -6.23 13.64 -8.97
N ASN A 162 -6.05 14.57 -9.91
CA ASN A 162 -6.25 15.99 -9.64
C ASN A 162 -7.74 16.35 -9.59
N ASP A 163 -8.08 17.57 -9.20
CA ASP A 163 -9.48 18.02 -9.09
C ASP A 163 -10.26 17.89 -10.41
N SER A 164 -9.61 18.07 -11.56
CA SER A 164 -10.25 17.90 -12.87
C SER A 164 -10.66 16.44 -13.09
N VAL A 165 -9.79 15.49 -12.78
CA VAL A 165 -10.10 14.05 -12.88
C VAL A 165 -11.18 13.69 -11.86
N MET A 166 -11.03 14.12 -10.60
CA MET A 166 -12.01 13.87 -9.54
C MET A 166 -13.42 14.31 -9.96
N ASN A 167 -13.55 15.50 -10.53
CA ASN A 167 -14.84 16.07 -10.94
C ASN A 167 -15.52 15.29 -12.07
N THR A 168 -14.80 14.42 -12.77
CA THR A 168 -15.35 13.55 -13.84
C THR A 168 -15.82 12.20 -13.32
N LEU A 169 -15.43 11.79 -12.12
CA LEU A 169 -15.76 10.49 -11.53
C LEU A 169 -17.27 10.34 -11.32
N ASN A 170 -17.76 9.09 -11.35
CA ASN A 170 -19.18 8.82 -11.16
C ASN A 170 -19.62 9.14 -9.73
N VAL A 171 -20.93 9.23 -9.54
CA VAL A 171 -21.52 9.33 -8.20
C VAL A 171 -21.24 8.04 -7.40
N ILE A 172 -21.28 6.90 -8.10
CA ILE A 172 -21.01 5.57 -7.57
C ILE A 172 -19.94 4.95 -8.48
N ASP A 173 -18.81 4.60 -7.88
CA ASP A 173 -17.70 3.95 -8.56
C ASP A 173 -17.22 2.73 -7.77
N ASP A 174 -16.73 1.71 -8.48
CA ASP A 174 -16.15 0.49 -7.90
C ASP A 174 -14.78 0.79 -7.26
N LEU A 175 -14.64 0.42 -5.99
CA LEU A 175 -13.44 0.67 -5.19
C LEU A 175 -12.83 -0.64 -4.70
N LEU A 176 -11.50 -0.66 -4.65
CA LEU A 176 -10.70 -1.70 -4.00
C LEU A 176 -9.97 -1.10 -2.81
N MET A 177 -10.20 -1.64 -1.62
CA MET A 177 -9.41 -1.35 -0.42
C MET A 177 -8.42 -2.49 -0.20
N ILE A 178 -7.14 -2.15 -0.03
CA ILE A 178 -6.04 -3.12 0.03
C ILE A 178 -5.32 -2.91 1.35
N GLY A 179 -5.27 -3.93 2.22
CA GLY A 179 -4.56 -3.78 3.49
C GLY A 179 -4.49 -5.03 4.32
N HIS A 180 -3.99 -4.89 5.54
CA HIS A 180 -3.80 -5.99 6.48
C HIS A 180 -4.69 -5.78 7.70
N PRO A 181 -5.93 -6.33 7.71
CA PRO A 181 -6.74 -6.31 8.91
C PRO A 181 -6.03 -7.02 10.07
N ALA A 182 -6.34 -6.59 11.29
CA ALA A 182 -5.89 -7.16 12.53
C ALA A 182 -6.39 -8.61 12.64
N GLY A 183 -5.48 -9.48 13.04
CA GLY A 183 -5.66 -10.92 12.96
C GLY A 183 -4.36 -11.56 12.49
N VAL A 184 -3.91 -12.58 13.22
CA VAL A 184 -2.85 -13.45 12.73
C VAL A 184 -3.55 -14.45 11.82
N ARG A 185 -3.32 -14.33 10.51
CA ARG A 185 -3.71 -15.35 9.53
C ARG A 185 -2.42 -15.98 9.01
N PRO A 186 -1.83 -16.95 9.75
CA PRO A 186 -0.59 -17.58 9.33
C PRO A 186 -0.68 -18.16 7.92
N GLU A 187 -1.89 -18.55 7.49
CA GLU A 187 -2.18 -19.13 6.19
C GLU A 187 -2.01 -18.16 5.01
N LEU A 188 -2.12 -16.84 5.24
CA LEU A 188 -1.96 -15.82 4.18
C LEU A 188 -0.57 -15.16 4.18
N ASN A 189 0.19 -15.33 5.26
CA ASN A 189 1.63 -15.04 5.39
C ASN A 189 2.15 -13.85 4.56
N GLY A 190 1.61 -12.67 4.83
CA GLY A 190 2.10 -11.41 4.25
C GLY A 190 1.36 -10.93 3.01
N VAL A 191 0.41 -11.69 2.50
CA VAL A 191 -0.47 -11.23 1.41
C VAL A 191 -1.50 -10.22 1.97
N PRO A 192 -1.62 -9.02 1.37
CA PRO A 192 -2.67 -8.06 1.73
C PRO A 192 -4.07 -8.58 1.35
N PHE A 193 -5.05 -8.27 2.18
CA PHE A 193 -6.45 -8.50 1.88
C PHE A 193 -6.96 -7.44 0.92
N VAL A 194 -7.71 -7.88 -0.08
CA VAL A 194 -8.39 -6.99 -1.02
C VAL A 194 -9.88 -7.07 -0.77
N LYS A 195 -10.50 -5.93 -0.49
CA LYS A 195 -11.94 -5.78 -0.35
C LYS A 195 -12.47 -4.93 -1.49
N LYS A 196 -13.57 -5.39 -2.11
CA LYS A 196 -14.29 -4.62 -3.12
C LYS A 196 -15.55 -4.03 -2.51
N GLY A 197 -15.85 -2.79 -2.85
CA GLY A 197 -17.13 -2.13 -2.57
C GLY A 197 -17.29 -0.92 -3.47
N VAL A 198 -18.09 0.05 -3.05
CA VAL A 198 -18.41 1.23 -3.87
C VAL A 198 -18.27 2.54 -3.10
N SER A 199 -18.15 3.66 -3.80
CA SER A 199 -18.29 4.97 -3.16
C SER A 199 -19.74 5.17 -2.67
N ALA A 200 -19.91 5.40 -1.36
CA ALA A 200 -21.22 5.68 -0.76
C ALA A 200 -21.59 7.17 -0.85
N THR A 201 -20.60 8.04 -1.04
CA THR A 201 -20.77 9.46 -1.36
C THR A 201 -19.94 9.82 -2.59
N PRO A 202 -20.36 10.81 -3.40
CA PRO A 202 -19.60 11.22 -4.57
C PRO A 202 -18.20 11.70 -4.20
N MET A 203 -17.16 11.10 -4.78
CA MET A 203 -15.76 11.41 -4.45
C MET A 203 -15.36 12.84 -4.82
N PHE A 204 -16.04 13.47 -5.78
CA PHE A 204 -15.81 14.87 -6.14
C PHE A 204 -16.33 15.88 -5.11
N LEU A 205 -17.10 15.44 -4.10
CA LEU A 205 -17.57 16.29 -3.01
C LEU A 205 -16.77 16.03 -1.73
N ASP A 206 -16.56 17.07 -0.93
CA ASP A 206 -15.89 16.98 0.36
C ASP A 206 -16.89 16.61 1.46
N TYR A 207 -16.63 15.53 2.18
CA TYR A 207 -17.48 15.09 3.28
C TYR A 207 -17.24 15.96 4.53
N GLN A 208 -18.30 16.60 5.05
CA GLN A 208 -18.24 17.47 6.24
C GLN A 208 -17.17 18.58 6.14
N ASN A 209 -17.01 19.18 4.96
CA ASN A 209 -15.97 20.20 4.68
C ASN A 209 -14.53 19.70 4.85
N LYS A 210 -14.33 18.38 4.91
CA LYS A 210 -13.01 17.73 4.92
C LYS A 210 -12.78 17.05 3.58
N LYS A 211 -11.51 16.97 3.15
CA LYS A 211 -11.10 16.27 1.92
C LYS A 211 -11.20 14.76 2.12
N GLU A 212 -12.42 14.30 2.33
CA GLU A 212 -12.82 12.95 2.69
C GLU A 212 -14.05 12.52 1.88
N PHE A 213 -14.29 11.21 1.78
CA PHE A 213 -15.52 10.63 1.26
C PHE A 213 -15.84 9.30 1.98
N ILE A 214 -17.08 8.84 1.88
CA ILE A 214 -17.53 7.58 2.46
C ILE A 214 -17.54 6.49 1.38
N ALA A 215 -17.05 5.31 1.73
CA ALA A 215 -17.14 4.11 0.91
C ALA A 215 -17.91 3.01 1.63
N ASP A 216 -18.79 2.32 0.90
CA ASP A 216 -19.48 1.14 1.38
C ASP A 216 -18.56 -0.08 1.23
N ILE A 217 -17.58 -0.15 2.14
CA ILE A 217 -16.60 -1.23 2.24
C ILE A 217 -16.51 -1.62 3.71
N PRO A 218 -16.75 -2.91 4.06
CA PRO A 218 -16.61 -3.38 5.43
C PRO A 218 -15.18 -3.17 5.96
N VAL A 219 -15.05 -2.35 6.99
CA VAL A 219 -13.75 -2.04 7.63
C VAL A 219 -13.55 -2.96 8.82
N TYR A 220 -12.30 -3.39 9.00
CA TYR A 220 -11.88 -4.23 10.11
C TYR A 220 -10.76 -3.49 10.84
N ASP A 221 -10.57 -3.79 12.13
CA ASP A 221 -9.39 -3.33 12.85
C ASP A 221 -8.11 -3.62 12.05
N GLY A 222 -7.09 -2.77 12.13
CA GLY A 222 -5.87 -2.87 11.31
C GLY A 222 -5.97 -2.34 9.87
N SER A 223 -7.19 -2.05 9.39
CA SER A 223 -7.39 -1.46 8.05
C SER A 223 -7.11 0.04 8.00
N GLY A 224 -6.76 0.67 9.12
CA GLY A 224 -6.29 2.06 9.14
C GLY A 224 -4.98 2.19 8.37
N GLY A 225 -4.92 3.13 7.43
CA GLY A 225 -3.81 3.36 6.52
C GLY A 225 -3.88 2.55 5.22
N ALA A 226 -4.94 1.77 5.02
CA ALA A 226 -5.12 1.00 3.79
C ALA A 226 -5.39 1.90 2.59
N PRO A 227 -4.64 1.77 1.47
CA PRO A 227 -4.97 2.43 0.23
C PRO A 227 -6.33 1.99 -0.32
N VAL A 228 -7.06 2.97 -0.85
CA VAL A 228 -8.28 2.77 -1.62
C VAL A 228 -8.03 3.23 -3.04
N VAL A 229 -8.23 2.31 -3.97
CA VAL A 229 -8.01 2.55 -5.40
C VAL A 229 -9.31 2.37 -6.17
N LEU A 230 -9.50 3.23 -7.15
CA LEU A 230 -10.52 3.11 -8.18
C LEU A 230 -9.95 2.29 -9.33
N TYR A 231 -10.60 1.18 -9.67
CA TYR A 231 -10.25 0.40 -10.85
C TYR A 231 -11.14 0.80 -12.02
N LEU A 232 -10.55 1.41 -13.05
CA LEU A 232 -11.23 1.80 -14.27
C LEU A 232 -10.99 0.73 -15.34
N PRO A 233 -11.98 -0.14 -15.64
CA PRO A 233 -11.84 -1.12 -16.71
C PRO A 233 -11.78 -0.45 -18.08
N LEU A 234 -11.40 -1.22 -19.09
CA LEU A 234 -11.46 -0.80 -20.49
C LEU A 234 -12.87 -0.30 -20.83
N ASN A 235 -12.98 0.83 -21.52
CA ASN A 235 -14.24 1.47 -21.93
C ASN A 235 -15.15 1.92 -20.77
N HIS A 236 -14.57 2.20 -19.60
CA HIS A 236 -15.31 2.81 -18.50
C HIS A 236 -15.91 4.17 -18.89
N SER A 237 -17.17 4.43 -18.52
CA SER A 237 -17.84 5.72 -18.73
C SER A 237 -17.76 6.58 -17.47
N ASN A 238 -17.41 7.84 -17.64
CA ASN A 238 -17.44 8.83 -16.56
C ASN A 238 -18.86 9.39 -16.36
N ARG A 239 -19.04 10.32 -15.40
CA ARG A 239 -20.36 10.88 -15.05
C ARG A 239 -21.05 11.68 -16.17
N PHE A 240 -20.35 11.93 -17.27
CA PHE A 240 -20.82 12.65 -18.46
C PHE A 240 -20.93 11.72 -19.67
N ASP A 241 -20.97 10.40 -19.44
CA ASP A 241 -21.03 9.34 -20.44
C ASP A 241 -19.84 9.34 -21.44
N GLN A 242 -18.74 10.00 -21.07
CA GLN A 242 -17.52 9.97 -21.87
C GLN A 242 -16.71 8.73 -21.51
N ARG A 243 -16.35 7.96 -22.54
CA ARG A 243 -15.63 6.69 -22.39
C ARG A 243 -14.12 6.90 -22.31
N THR A 244 -13.48 6.26 -21.34
CA THR A 244 -12.03 6.12 -21.27
C THR A 244 -11.60 4.89 -22.07
N PRO A 245 -10.80 5.04 -23.14
CA PRO A 245 -10.43 3.92 -24.03
C PRO A 245 -9.40 2.97 -23.40
N THR A 246 -8.85 3.33 -22.24
CA THR A 246 -7.78 2.59 -21.56
C THR A 246 -8.23 2.13 -20.19
N GLN A 247 -7.80 0.93 -19.80
CA GLN A 247 -7.85 0.52 -18.41
C GLN A 247 -6.89 1.39 -17.59
N ASN A 248 -7.32 1.81 -16.41
CA ASN A 248 -6.51 2.65 -15.53
C ASN A 248 -6.80 2.35 -14.05
N VAL A 249 -5.92 2.79 -13.16
CA VAL A 249 -6.15 2.78 -11.72
C VAL A 249 -5.85 4.16 -11.16
N LEU A 250 -6.70 4.63 -10.24
CA LEU A 250 -6.45 5.85 -9.49
C LEU A 250 -6.36 5.52 -8.00
N LEU A 251 -5.32 6.00 -7.32
CA LEU A 251 -5.27 6.03 -5.86
C LEU A 251 -6.18 7.16 -5.42
N VAL A 252 -7.39 6.84 -4.95
CA VAL A 252 -8.39 7.85 -4.58
C VAL A 252 -8.30 8.26 -3.12
N GLY A 253 -7.69 7.43 -2.26
CA GLY A 253 -7.47 7.81 -0.87
C GLY A 253 -6.87 6.75 0.02
N ILE A 254 -6.84 7.07 1.31
CA ILE A 254 -6.36 6.22 2.40
C ILE A 254 -7.49 6.08 3.44
N ASN A 255 -7.84 4.86 3.81
CA ASN A 255 -8.80 4.60 4.87
C ASN A 255 -8.20 4.99 6.22
N TYR A 256 -8.92 5.76 7.05
CA TYR A 256 -8.43 6.12 8.39
C TYR A 256 -9.43 5.86 9.51
N ALA A 257 -10.73 5.90 9.19
CA ALA A 257 -11.79 5.71 10.15
C ALA A 257 -12.93 4.90 9.51
N ALA A 258 -13.84 4.43 10.34
CA ALA A 258 -15.04 3.76 9.91
C ALA A 258 -16.27 4.37 10.59
N LEU A 259 -17.42 4.17 9.96
CA LEU A 259 -18.72 4.48 10.50
C LEU A 259 -19.37 3.21 11.02
N SER A 260 -19.99 3.29 12.20
CA SER A 260 -20.69 2.18 12.85
C SER A 260 -22.01 2.61 13.47
N GLY A 261 -22.83 1.62 13.82
CA GLY A 261 -24.12 1.86 14.47
C GLY A 261 -25.09 2.60 13.55
N GLY A 262 -25.09 2.25 12.26
CA GLY A 262 -25.92 2.90 11.25
C GLY A 262 -25.48 4.32 10.94
N TYR A 263 -24.18 4.51 10.68
CA TYR A 263 -23.57 5.78 10.24
C TYR A 263 -23.52 6.90 11.29
N ARG A 264 -23.78 6.61 12.56
CA ARG A 264 -23.87 7.63 13.63
C ARG A 264 -22.57 7.79 14.42
N GLN A 265 -21.74 6.76 14.46
CA GLN A 265 -20.53 6.74 15.26
C GLN A 265 -19.31 6.61 14.36
N LYS A 266 -18.35 7.53 14.53
CA LYS A 266 -17.04 7.44 13.92
C LYS A 266 -16.11 6.65 14.85
N THR A 267 -15.52 5.58 14.33
CA THR A 267 -14.57 4.73 15.05
C THR A 267 -13.25 4.67 14.30
N ILE A 268 -12.12 4.69 15.01
CA ILE A 268 -10.82 4.39 14.41
C ILE A 268 -10.61 2.87 14.45
N PRO A 269 -10.34 2.20 13.32
CA PRO A 269 -10.16 0.75 13.24
C PRO A 269 -8.79 0.31 13.76
N ARG A 270 -8.53 0.61 15.03
CA ARG A 270 -7.28 0.30 15.75
C ARG A 270 -7.61 -0.15 17.16
N LEU A 271 -7.91 -1.44 17.31
CA LEU A 271 -8.04 -2.07 18.62
C LEU A 271 -6.68 -2.53 19.15
N ALA A 272 -6.22 -1.89 20.22
CA ALA A 272 -5.03 -2.34 20.93
C ALA A 272 -5.34 -3.60 21.77
N HIS A 273 -4.45 -4.58 21.74
CA HIS A 273 -4.59 -5.87 22.41
C HIS A 273 -3.22 -6.42 22.82
N LEU A 274 -3.22 -7.52 23.57
CA LEU A 274 -2.00 -8.22 23.95
C LEU A 274 -1.40 -8.88 22.72
N LEU A 275 -0.14 -8.58 22.43
CA LEU A 275 0.63 -9.16 21.33
C LEU A 275 1.29 -10.45 21.82
N SER A 276 0.48 -11.48 22.09
CA SER A 276 0.91 -12.71 22.77
C SER A 276 1.54 -13.77 21.88
N GLY A 277 1.70 -13.52 20.56
CA GLY A 277 2.26 -14.48 19.59
C GLY A 277 1.41 -15.73 19.33
N GLN A 278 0.49 -16.07 20.25
CA GLN A 278 -0.56 -17.05 20.04
C GLN A 278 -1.73 -16.40 19.30
N GLU A 279 -2.31 -17.15 18.35
CA GLU A 279 -3.53 -16.82 17.61
C GLU A 279 -4.61 -16.38 18.59
N GLN A 280 -4.78 -15.06 18.73
CA GLN A 280 -6.02 -14.55 19.30
C GLN A 280 -7.06 -14.67 18.19
N GLU A 281 -8.19 -15.31 18.51
CA GLU A 281 -9.42 -15.19 17.74
C GLU A 281 -9.52 -13.76 17.24
N PRO A 282 -9.64 -13.54 15.91
CA PRO A 282 -9.57 -12.19 15.39
C PRO A 282 -10.63 -11.38 16.11
N ALA A 283 -10.21 -10.35 16.85
CA ALA A 283 -11.09 -9.25 17.21
C ALA A 283 -11.37 -8.48 15.92
N GLU A 284 -11.99 -9.15 14.94
CA GLU A 284 -12.44 -8.57 13.69
C GLU A 284 -13.73 -7.83 14.02
N LYS A 285 -13.60 -6.67 14.68
CA LYS A 285 -14.72 -5.75 14.78
C LYS A 285 -14.97 -5.21 13.38
N MET A 286 -16.02 -5.71 12.75
CA MET A 286 -16.49 -5.20 11.47
C MET A 286 -17.28 -3.91 11.68
N PHE A 287 -16.97 -2.90 10.89
CA PHE A 287 -17.69 -1.63 10.85
C PHE A 287 -18.42 -1.48 9.50
N ASP A 288 -19.46 -0.65 9.49
CA ASP A 288 -20.44 -0.58 8.41
C ASP A 288 -19.84 0.04 7.13
N ALA A 289 -19.16 1.18 7.25
CA ALA A 289 -18.62 1.91 6.10
C ALA A 289 -17.27 2.57 6.41
N ALA A 290 -16.49 2.82 5.39
CA ALA A 290 -15.17 3.43 5.49
C ALA A 290 -15.22 4.96 5.32
N ILE A 291 -14.40 5.68 6.09
CA ILE A 291 -14.12 7.10 5.88
C ILE A 291 -12.72 7.21 5.28
N ILE A 292 -12.66 7.71 4.06
CA ILE A 292 -11.45 7.74 3.26
C ILE A 292 -10.94 9.18 3.16
N ILE A 293 -9.70 9.42 3.56
CA ILE A 293 -8.99 10.69 3.28
C ILE A 293 -8.59 10.67 1.81
N LYS A 294 -8.98 11.69 1.05
CA LYS A 294 -8.67 11.76 -0.38
C LYS A 294 -7.15 11.85 -0.59
N SER A 295 -6.64 11.14 -1.60
CA SER A 295 -5.21 10.96 -1.82
C SER A 295 -4.45 12.25 -2.13
N GLN A 296 -5.12 13.32 -2.56
CA GLN A 296 -4.47 14.63 -2.76
C GLN A 296 -3.81 15.14 -1.48
N LYS A 297 -4.31 14.74 -0.29
CA LYS A 297 -3.68 15.07 1.01
C LYS A 297 -2.29 14.47 1.20
N ILE A 298 -1.91 13.43 0.44
CA ILE A 298 -0.53 12.93 0.44
C ILE A 298 0.44 13.99 -0.12
N LEU A 299 0.00 14.83 -1.05
CA LEU A 299 0.85 15.85 -1.68
C LEU A 299 1.21 17.00 -0.73
N ASP A 300 0.45 17.19 0.35
CA ASP A 300 0.73 18.22 1.36
C ASP A 300 2.04 17.96 2.12
N PHE A 301 2.49 16.69 2.17
CA PHE A 301 3.79 16.32 2.74
C PHE A 301 4.99 16.90 1.98
N LYS A 302 4.83 17.31 0.72
CA LYS A 302 5.91 17.91 -0.08
C LYS A 302 6.47 19.16 0.61
N LYS A 303 5.60 19.97 1.22
CA LYS A 303 6.00 21.18 1.99
C LYS A 303 6.90 20.81 3.17
N LEU A 304 6.62 19.70 3.84
CA LEU A 304 7.42 19.22 4.97
C LEU A 304 8.78 18.69 4.50
N LEU A 305 8.83 17.95 3.39
CA LEU A 305 10.09 17.48 2.81
C LEU A 305 11.02 18.63 2.41
N GLU A 306 10.47 19.72 1.88
CA GLU A 306 11.26 20.90 1.54
C GLU A 306 11.84 21.61 2.77
N SER A 307 11.16 21.50 3.92
CA SER A 307 11.57 22.09 5.19
C SER A 307 12.65 21.30 5.93
N LEU A 308 12.86 20.03 5.58
CA LEU A 308 13.93 19.19 6.15
C LEU A 308 15.29 19.76 5.72
N LYS A 309 15.88 20.56 6.61
CA LYS A 309 17.28 20.99 6.52
C LYS A 309 18.18 19.75 6.62
N LYS A 310 19.33 19.80 5.94
CA LYS A 310 20.36 18.75 5.98
C LYS A 310 20.79 18.46 7.42
#